data_AF-A0A1J4UH99-F1
#
_entry.id   AF-A0A1J4UH99-F1
#
_cell.length_a   1.000
_cell.length_b   1.000
_cell.length_c   1.000
_cell.angle_alpha   90.00
_cell.angle_beta   90.00
_cell.angle_gamma   90.00
#
_symmetry.space_group_name_H-M   'P 1'
#
loop_
_entity.id
_entity.type
_entity.pdbx_description
1 polymer ?
#
loop_
_entity_poly.entity_id
_entity_poly.type
_entity_poly.pdbx_seq_one_letter_code
_entity_poly.pdbx_strand_id
1 'polypeptide(L)'
;MIQKTETVDSDLLSLQREIVETIKQNFEIQRRYEDTAVIVMQEEMKELKREIAELRRFQNSGTCQIQRTDAEARNVIENILRKMKDNGKTEVNIFDLQRETNLPFEQISRIMDILENEKILLARNDEE
;
A
#
# COMPACT_ATOMS: atom_id res chain seq x y z
N MET A 1 15.48 41.36 67.98
CA MET A 1 14.94 41.58 66.61
C MET A 1 15.58 40.56 65.67
N ILE A 2 15.10 39.30 65.67
CA ILE A 2 15.45 38.26 64.69
C ILE A 2 14.17 37.44 64.54
N GLN A 3 13.35 37.76 63.56
CA GLN A 3 12.09 37.06 63.29
C GLN A 3 11.60 37.27 61.85
N LYS A 4 12.09 38.31 61.15
CA LYS A 4 11.70 38.62 59.77
C LYS A 4 12.43 37.82 58.70
N THR A 5 13.60 37.24 58.99
CA THR A 5 14.40 36.50 58.00
C THR A 5 13.96 35.04 57.85
N GLU A 6 13.59 34.36 58.94
CA GLU A 6 13.15 32.95 58.90
C GLU A 6 11.79 32.77 58.21
N THR A 7 10.89 33.75 58.32
CA THR A 7 9.54 33.69 57.71
C THR A 7 9.60 33.80 56.19
N VAL A 8 10.49 34.66 55.67
CA VAL A 8 10.63 34.87 54.22
C VAL A 8 11.21 33.63 53.53
N ASP A 9 12.16 32.94 54.17
CA ASP A 9 12.71 31.67 53.65
C ASP A 9 11.67 30.55 53.68
N SER A 10 10.81 30.50 54.71
CA SER A 10 9.71 29.52 54.79
C SER A 10 8.64 29.73 53.70
N ASP A 11 8.29 30.98 53.41
CA ASP A 11 7.31 31.32 52.36
C ASP A 11 7.87 31.04 50.97
N LEU A 12 9.14 31.34 50.74
CA LEU A 12 9.83 31.03 49.48
C LEU A 12 9.92 29.52 49.23
N LEU A 13 10.22 28.73 50.26
CA LEU A 13 10.24 27.26 50.19
C LEU A 13 8.84 26.65 49.95
N SER A 14 7.80 27.30 50.44
CA SER A 14 6.42 26.87 50.22
C SER A 14 6.00 27.13 48.78
N LEU A 15 6.32 28.32 48.26
CA LEU A 15 6.09 28.66 46.85
C LEU A 15 6.87 27.76 45.90
N GLN A 16 8.13 27.43 46.21
CA GLN A 16 8.93 26.50 45.42
C GLN A 16 8.31 25.10 45.36
N ARG A 17 7.73 24.61 46.46
CA ARG A 17 7.02 23.33 46.49
C ARG A 17 5.77 23.34 45.62
N GLU A 18 4.97 24.39 45.71
CA GLU A 18 3.77 24.57 44.89
C GLU A 18 4.09 24.61 43.39
N ILE A 19 5.17 25.31 43.01
CA ILE A 19 5.65 25.35 41.62
C ILE A 19 6.06 23.96 41.14
N VAL A 20 6.81 23.21 41.94
CA VAL A 20 7.26 21.86 41.59
C VAL A 20 6.07 20.90 41.46
N GLU A 21 5.07 20.99 42.33
CA GLU A 21 3.84 20.18 42.23
C GLU A 21 3.05 20.52 40.97
N THR A 22 2.91 21.80 40.64
CA THR A 22 2.25 22.25 39.40
C THR A 22 2.97 21.74 38.16
N ILE A 23 4.31 21.81 38.14
CA ILE A 23 5.11 21.28 37.03
C ILE A 23 4.89 19.77 36.89
N LYS A 24 4.88 19.00 37.99
CA LYS A 24 4.61 17.56 37.96
C LYS A 24 3.23 17.23 37.40
N GLN A 25 2.19 17.95 37.84
CA GLN A 25 0.83 17.77 37.33
C GLN A 25 0.75 18.06 35.83
N ASN A 26 1.40 19.13 35.36
CA ASN A 26 1.45 19.45 33.93
C ASN A 26 2.14 18.37 33.10
N PHE A 27 3.24 17.80 33.59
CA PHE A 27 3.90 16.67 32.92
C PHE A 27 3.01 15.43 32.87
N GLU A 28 2.27 15.12 33.93
CA GLU A 28 1.33 13.98 33.93
C GLU A 28 0.17 14.19 32.97
N ILE A 29 -0.38 15.40 32.90
CA ILE A 29 -1.44 15.76 31.95
C ILE A 29 -0.92 15.62 30.52
N GLN A 30 0.26 16.16 30.22
CA GLN A 30 0.87 16.07 28.90
C GLN A 30 1.09 14.60 28.49
N ARG A 31 1.63 13.77 29.39
CA ARG A 31 1.82 12.34 29.14
C ARG A 31 0.52 11.62 28.82
N ARG A 32 -0.57 11.93 29.53
CA ARG A 32 -1.90 11.35 29.24
C ARG A 32 -2.42 11.76 27.86
N TYR A 33 -2.20 13.00 27.44
CA TYR A 33 -2.57 13.44 26.09
C TYR A 33 -1.76 12.74 25.01
N GLU A 34 -0.45 12.57 25.22
CA GLU A 34 0.42 11.83 24.31
C GLU A 34 -0.01 10.35 24.21
N ASP A 35 -0.30 9.70 25.35
CA ASP A 35 -0.82 8.32 25.38
C ASP A 35 -2.16 8.22 24.63
N THR A 36 -3.05 9.20 24.80
CA THR A 36 -4.35 9.25 24.11
C THR A 36 -4.16 9.39 22.60
N ALA A 37 -3.28 10.26 22.15
CA ALA A 37 -2.98 10.43 20.73
C ALA A 37 -2.40 9.15 20.11
N VAL A 38 -1.50 8.46 20.83
CA VAL A 38 -0.94 7.18 20.40
C VAL A 38 -2.02 6.11 20.28
N ILE A 39 -2.96 6.04 21.23
CA ILE A 39 -4.09 5.09 21.18
C ILE A 39 -4.96 5.36 19.95
N VAL A 40 -5.32 6.62 19.69
CA VAL A 40 -6.13 7.00 18.51
C VAL A 40 -5.41 6.62 17.22
N MET A 41 -4.12 6.95 17.09
CA MET A 41 -3.33 6.58 15.90
C MET A 41 -3.25 5.06 15.73
N GLN A 42 -3.16 4.29 16.82
CA GLN A 42 -3.17 2.82 16.74
C GLN A 42 -4.52 2.26 16.29
N GLU A 43 -5.63 2.89 16.66
CA GLU A 43 -6.97 2.51 16.18
C GLU A 43 -7.14 2.82 14.69
N GLU A 44 -6.76 4.00 14.23
CA GLU A 44 -6.76 4.36 12.81
C GLU A 44 -5.86 3.41 11.99
N MET A 45 -4.67 3.07 12.50
CA MET A 45 -3.80 2.08 11.85
C MET A 45 -4.42 0.68 11.79
N LYS A 46 -5.24 0.27 12.77
CA LYS A 46 -5.97 -1.01 12.72
C LYS A 46 -7.07 -0.99 11.68
N GLU A 47 -7.79 0.13 11.56
CA GLU A 47 -8.83 0.31 10.56
C GLU A 47 -8.25 0.29 9.14
N LEU A 48 -7.19 1.06 8.88
CA LEU A 48 -6.47 1.03 7.60
C LEU A 48 -5.94 -0.37 7.25
N LYS A 49 -5.43 -1.12 8.23
CA LYS A 49 -5.02 -2.52 8.01
C LYS A 49 -6.19 -3.42 7.62
N ARG A 50 -7.38 -3.20 8.19
CA ARG A 50 -8.60 -3.93 7.83
C ARG A 50 -9.02 -3.58 6.40
N GLU A 51 -9.07 -2.29 6.05
CA GLU A 51 -9.42 -1.84 4.70
C GLU A 51 -8.45 -2.41 3.65
N ILE A 52 -7.15 -2.38 3.89
CA ILE A 52 -6.15 -2.98 3.00
C ILE A 52 -6.37 -4.50 2.87
N ALA A 53 -6.68 -5.18 3.98
CA ALA A 53 -6.97 -6.62 3.94
C ALA A 53 -8.24 -6.92 3.14
N GLU A 54 -9.27 -6.09 3.25
CA GLU A 54 -10.49 -6.20 2.46
C GLU A 54 -10.23 -5.91 0.98
N LEU A 55 -9.53 -4.83 0.64
CA LEU A 55 -9.13 -4.52 -0.74
C LEU A 55 -8.29 -5.64 -1.35
N ARG A 56 -7.35 -6.22 -0.59
CA ARG A 56 -6.59 -7.40 -1.02
C ARG A 56 -7.47 -8.63 -1.19
N ARG A 57 -8.47 -8.82 -0.33
CA ARG A 57 -9.48 -9.88 -0.53
C ARG A 57 -10.28 -9.63 -1.79
N PHE A 58 -10.71 -8.41 -2.09
CA PHE A 58 -11.39 -8.07 -3.34
C PHE A 58 -10.52 -8.26 -4.58
N GLN A 59 -9.22 -7.93 -4.50
CA GLN A 59 -8.26 -8.22 -5.57
C GLN A 59 -8.01 -9.72 -5.74
N ASN A 60 -7.88 -10.46 -4.64
CA ASN A 60 -7.60 -11.90 -4.65
C ASN A 60 -8.85 -12.77 -4.85
N SER A 61 -10.06 -12.23 -4.63
CA SER A 61 -11.33 -12.92 -4.87
C SER A 61 -11.75 -12.89 -6.34
N GLY A 62 -10.95 -12.29 -7.23
CA GLY A 62 -11.20 -12.31 -8.68
C GLY A 62 -12.47 -11.58 -9.13
N THR A 63 -13.15 -10.86 -8.23
CA THR A 63 -14.48 -10.26 -8.49
C THR A 63 -14.42 -8.82 -9.00
N CYS A 64 -13.23 -8.23 -9.13
CA CYS A 64 -13.05 -6.97 -9.85
C CYS A 64 -11.99 -7.08 -10.95
N GLN A 65 -12.06 -8.15 -11.73
CA GLN A 65 -11.68 -8.03 -13.13
C GLN A 65 -12.96 -7.60 -13.83
N ILE A 66 -12.94 -6.44 -14.50
CA ILE A 66 -13.79 -6.32 -15.69
C ILE A 66 -13.28 -7.46 -16.57
N GLN A 67 -13.94 -8.62 -16.51
CA GLN A 67 -13.57 -9.79 -17.28
C GLN A 67 -13.80 -9.37 -18.72
N ARG A 68 -12.73 -8.90 -19.37
CA ARG A 68 -12.71 -8.80 -20.81
C ARG A 68 -13.06 -10.19 -21.30
N THR A 69 -14.06 -10.27 -22.17
CA THR A 69 -14.38 -11.53 -22.84
C THR A 69 -13.12 -12.06 -23.52
N ASP A 70 -13.01 -13.38 -23.71
CA ASP A 70 -11.83 -13.96 -24.37
C ASP A 70 -11.57 -13.31 -25.75
N ALA A 71 -12.62 -12.86 -26.44
CA ALA A 71 -12.52 -12.11 -27.69
C ALA A 71 -11.86 -10.72 -27.51
N GLU A 72 -12.25 -9.97 -26.48
CA GLU A 72 -11.65 -8.66 -26.17
C GLU A 72 -10.22 -8.80 -25.66
N ALA A 73 -9.97 -9.78 -24.80
CA ALA A 73 -8.66 -10.10 -24.28
C ALA A 73 -7.71 -10.52 -25.42
N ARG A 74 -8.20 -11.31 -26.37
CA ARG A 74 -7.47 -11.71 -27.59
C ARG A 74 -7.07 -10.50 -28.42
N ASN A 75 -7.99 -9.59 -28.72
CA ASN A 75 -7.69 -8.37 -29.48
C ASN A 75 -6.60 -7.52 -28.83
N VAL A 76 -6.60 -7.44 -27.50
CA VAL A 76 -5.58 -6.67 -26.76
C VAL A 76 -4.21 -7.36 -26.86
N ILE A 77 -4.16 -8.68 -26.66
CA ILE A 77 -2.93 -9.48 -26.76
C ILE A 77 -2.36 -9.38 -28.18
N GLU A 78 -3.18 -9.57 -29.23
CA GLU A 78 -2.74 -9.46 -30.63
C GLU A 78 -2.16 -8.06 -30.95
N ASN A 79 -2.77 -7.00 -30.42
CA ASN A 79 -2.26 -5.63 -30.61
C ASN A 79 -0.91 -5.40 -29.93
N ILE A 80 -0.70 -5.96 -28.75
CA ILE A 80 0.59 -5.88 -28.03
C ILE A 80 1.65 -6.67 -28.80
N LEU A 81 1.34 -7.90 -29.18
CA LEU A 81 2.25 -8.75 -29.98
C LEU A 81 2.67 -8.05 -31.28
N ARG A 82 1.72 -7.40 -31.97
CA ARG A 82 2.01 -6.61 -33.18
C ARG A 82 2.96 -5.46 -32.91
N LYS A 83 2.70 -4.65 -31.87
CA LYS A 83 3.59 -3.56 -31.47
C LYS A 83 4.98 -4.05 -31.08
N MET A 84 5.08 -5.20 -30.41
CA MET A 84 6.36 -5.79 -30.06
C MET A 84 7.14 -6.23 -31.30
N LYS A 85 6.45 -6.85 -32.27
CA LYS A 85 7.02 -7.21 -33.57
C LYS A 85 7.50 -5.99 -34.35
N ASP A 86 6.71 -4.92 -34.40
CA ASP A 86 7.08 -3.67 -35.07
C ASP A 86 8.31 -3.02 -34.42
N ASN A 87 8.50 -3.22 -33.11
CA ASN A 87 9.68 -2.77 -32.37
C ASN A 87 10.86 -3.76 -32.41
N GLY A 88 10.80 -4.81 -33.25
CA GLY A 88 11.87 -5.78 -33.44
C GLY A 88 12.05 -6.79 -32.29
N LYS A 89 11.08 -6.90 -31.37
CA LYS A 89 11.09 -7.94 -30.34
C LYS A 89 10.49 -9.23 -30.90
N THR A 90 11.30 -10.28 -30.94
CA THR A 90 10.91 -11.63 -31.40
C THR A 90 10.41 -12.54 -30.29
N GLU A 91 10.70 -12.23 -29.03
CA GLU A 91 10.28 -13.02 -27.87
C GLU A 91 9.41 -12.20 -26.94
N VAL A 92 8.28 -12.78 -26.52
CA VAL A 92 7.32 -12.14 -25.62
C VAL A 92 7.18 -13.00 -24.38
N ASN A 93 7.55 -12.42 -23.24
CA ASN A 93 7.37 -13.07 -21.95
C ASN A 93 5.91 -12.90 -21.48
N ILE A 94 5.29 -13.99 -21.03
CA ILE A 94 3.93 -14.00 -20.47
C ILE A 94 3.82 -13.05 -19.26
N PHE A 95 4.88 -12.88 -18.47
CA PHE A 95 4.91 -11.91 -17.37
C PHE A 95 4.81 -10.45 -17.85
N ASP A 96 5.41 -10.13 -18.99
CA ASP A 96 5.33 -8.79 -19.58
C ASP A 96 3.93 -8.54 -20.14
N LEU A 97 3.35 -9.54 -20.80
CA LEU A 97 1.95 -9.51 -21.26
C LEU A 97 0.98 -9.29 -20.10
N GLN A 98 1.17 -9.99 -18.98
CA GLN A 98 0.32 -9.82 -17.79
C GLN A 98 0.41 -8.40 -17.23
N ARG A 99 1.61 -7.81 -17.16
CA ARG A 99 1.82 -6.44 -16.71
C ARG A 99 1.17 -5.41 -17.61
N GLU A 100 1.22 -5.59 -18.93
CA GLU A 100 0.63 -4.63 -19.88
C GLU A 100 -0.89 -4.77 -20.00
N THR A 101 -1.41 -6.01 -19.93
CA THR A 101 -2.83 -6.28 -20.16
C THR A 101 -3.67 -6.28 -18.90
N ASN A 102 -3.04 -6.49 -17.73
CA ASN A 102 -3.68 -6.75 -16.46
C ASN A 102 -4.69 -7.93 -16.52
N LEU A 103 -4.46 -8.87 -17.42
CA LEU A 103 -5.28 -10.08 -17.57
C LEU A 103 -4.76 -11.22 -16.67
N PRO A 104 -5.63 -12.17 -16.28
CA PRO A 104 -5.22 -13.39 -15.58
C PRO A 104 -4.25 -14.23 -16.42
N PHE A 105 -3.26 -14.84 -15.76
CA PHE A 105 -2.33 -15.77 -16.42
C PHE A 105 -3.03 -16.91 -17.16
N GLU A 106 -4.10 -17.46 -16.59
CA GLU A 106 -4.88 -18.55 -17.19
C GLU A 106 -5.61 -18.10 -18.47
N GLN A 107 -6.02 -16.83 -18.53
CA GLN A 107 -6.66 -16.26 -19.71
C GLN A 107 -5.62 -15.94 -20.79
N ILE A 108 -4.47 -15.37 -20.39
CA ILE A 108 -3.34 -15.11 -21.31
C ILE A 108 -2.84 -16.42 -21.90
N SER A 109 -2.64 -17.47 -21.09
CA SER A 109 -2.13 -18.77 -21.54
C SER A 109 -3.07 -19.41 -22.55
N ARG A 110 -4.38 -19.47 -22.25
CA ARG A 110 -5.38 -19.99 -23.20
C ARG A 110 -5.40 -19.22 -24.52
N ILE A 111 -5.29 -17.90 -24.48
CA ILE A 111 -5.29 -17.09 -25.69
C ILE A 111 -4.00 -17.30 -26.48
N MET A 112 -2.84 -17.36 -25.81
CA MET A 112 -1.56 -17.65 -26.46
C MET A 112 -1.59 -19.03 -27.14
N ASP A 113 -2.14 -20.05 -26.50
CA ASP A 113 -2.33 -21.38 -27.10
C ASP A 113 -3.22 -21.30 -28.36
N ILE A 114 -4.31 -20.53 -28.33
CA ILE A 114 -5.19 -20.32 -29.50
C ILE A 114 -4.41 -19.63 -30.62
N LEU A 115 -3.68 -18.55 -30.32
CA LEU A 115 -2.91 -17.79 -31.31
C LEU A 115 -1.75 -18.59 -31.91
N GLU A 116 -1.15 -19.48 -31.13
CA GLU A 116 -0.09 -20.40 -31.58
C GLU A 116 -0.67 -21.47 -32.51
N ASN A 117 -1.80 -22.08 -32.12
CA ASN A 117 -2.52 -23.05 -32.94
C ASN A 117 -3.02 -22.44 -34.26
N GLU A 118 -3.41 -21.16 -34.26
CA GLU A 118 -3.81 -20.44 -35.46
C GLU A 118 -2.62 -19.97 -36.34
N LYS A 119 -1.38 -20.31 -35.95
CA LYS A 119 -0.12 -19.88 -36.62
C LYS A 119 0.05 -18.36 -36.75
N ILE A 120 -0.69 -17.57 -35.97
CA ILE A 120 -0.50 -16.11 -35.93
C ILE A 120 0.85 -15.77 -35.28
N LEU A 121 1.29 -16.62 -34.35
CA LEU A 121 2.58 -16.50 -33.66
C LEU A 121 3.77 -17.10 -34.42
N LEU A 122 3.59 -17.82 -35.54
CA LEU A 122 4.70 -18.51 -36.21
C LEU A 122 4.64 -18.51 -37.74
N ALA A 123 5.54 -17.73 -38.33
CA ALA A 123 6.28 -17.98 -39.58
C ALA A 123 7.35 -16.86 -39.69
N ARG A 124 8.68 -17.08 -39.69
CA ARG A 124 9.52 -18.21 -40.09
C ARG A 124 10.89 -18.16 -39.38
N ASN A 125 11.34 -19.29 -38.86
CA ASN A 125 12.74 -19.68 -38.88
C ASN A 125 12.89 -20.68 -40.05
N ASP A 126 12.93 -20.15 -41.27
CA ASP A 126 13.36 -20.87 -42.47
C ASP A 126 14.19 -19.86 -43.26
N GLU A 127 15.51 -19.86 -43.04
CA GLU A 127 16.57 -19.42 -43.98
C GLU A 127 17.94 -19.49 -43.26
N GLU A 128 18.55 -20.68 -43.21
CA GLU A 128 19.83 -21.07 -43.87
C GLU A 128 20.37 -22.40 -43.29
#